data_AF-P11786-F1
#
_entry.id   AF-P11786-F1
#
_cell.length_a   1.000
_cell.length_b   1.000
_cell.length_c   1.000
_cell.angle_alpha   90.00
_cell.angle_beta   90.00
_cell.angle_gamma   90.00
#
_symmetry.space_group_name_H-M   'P 1'
#
loop_
_entity.id
_entity.type
_entity.pdbx_description
1 polymer ?
#
loop_
_entity_poly.entity_id
_entity_poly.type
_entity_poly.pdbx_seq_one_letter_code
_entity_poly.pdbx_strand_id
1 'polypeptide(L)' 'MGKNGNLCCFSLLLLLLAGFASGHQVLFQGFNWESWKQSGGWYNMMMGKVDDIAAAGVT' A
#
# COMPACT_ATOMS: atom_id res chain seq x y z
N MET A 1 -3.70 39.43 21.39
CA MET A 1 -4.06 38.27 20.54
C MET A 1 -2.80 37.74 19.86
N GLY A 2 -2.42 36.46 19.99
CA GLY A 2 -1.24 35.94 19.29
C GLY A 2 -0.88 34.48 19.55
N LYS A 3 -1.32 33.89 20.68
CA LYS A 3 -1.00 32.50 21.04
C LYS A 3 -1.89 31.45 20.34
N ASN A 4 -3.10 31.82 19.92
CA ASN A 4 -4.09 30.88 19.37
C ASN A 4 -3.84 30.51 17.89
N GLY A 5 -3.25 31.40 17.10
CA GLY A 5 -2.96 31.15 15.68
C GLY A 5 -1.87 30.10 15.49
N ASN A 6 -0.77 30.21 16.25
CA ASN A 6 0.31 29.22 16.23
C ASN A 6 -0.14 27.83 16.70
N LEU A 7 -1.05 27.77 17.68
CA LEU A 7 -1.61 26.51 18.16
C LEU A 7 -2.49 25.83 17.09
N CYS A 8 -3.29 26.60 16.35
CA CYS A 8 -4.11 26.08 15.25
C CYS A 8 -3.25 25.53 14.10
N CYS A 9 -2.21 26.27 13.70
CA CYS A 9 -1.26 25.82 12.67
C CYS A 9 -0.53 24.53 13.08
N PHE A 10 -0.11 24.43 14.35
CA PHE A 10 0.53 23.23 14.88
C PHE A 10 -0.41 22.02 14.89
N SER A 11 -1.68 22.21 15.29
CA SER A 11 -2.70 21.15 15.24
C SER A 11 -3.00 20.69 13.81
N LEU A 12 -3.06 21.61 12.85
CA LEU A 12 -3.22 21.29 11.42
C LEU A 12 -2.03 20.49 10.87
N LEU A 13 -0.81 20.85 11.25
CA LEU A 13 0.40 20.12 10.87
C LEU A 13 0.41 18.69 11.43
N LEU A 14 0.02 18.51 12.70
CA LEU A 14 -0.10 17.19 13.33
C LEU A 14 -1.15 16.32 12.64
N LEU A 15 -2.31 16.89 12.26
CA LEU A 15 -3.36 16.16 11.54
C LEU A 15 -2.91 15.74 10.13
N LEU A 16 -2.18 16.60 9.43
CA LEU A 16 -1.60 16.26 8.13
C LEU A 16 -0.57 15.13 8.26
N LEU A 17 0.33 15.22 9.24
CA LEU A 17 1.33 14.17 9.51
C LEU A 17 0.69 12.84 9.90
N ALA A 18 -0.38 12.86 10.69
CA ALA A 18 -1.14 11.67 11.07
C ALA A 18 -1.81 11.01 9.86
N GLY A 19 -2.32 11.81 8.91
CA GLY A 19 -2.89 11.30 7.66
C GLY A 19 -1.86 10.67 6.70
N PHE A 20 -0.60 11.12 6.73
CA PHE A 20 0.48 10.47 6.00
C PHE A 20 1.01 9.20 6.69
N ALA A 21 0.84 9.09 8.01
CA ALA A 21 1.30 7.95 8.80
C ALA A 21 0.35 6.74 8.74
N SER A 22 -0.88 6.91 8.25
CA SER A 22 -1.74 5.77 7.92
C SER A 22 -1.12 5.02 6.75
N GLY A 23 -0.50 3.87 7.03
CA GLY A 23 0.15 3.03 6.03
C GLY A 23 -0.76 2.80 4.83
N HIS A 24 -0.23 3.06 3.62
CA HIS A 24 -0.97 2.83 2.39
C HIS A 24 -1.05 1.33 2.13
N GLN A 25 -2.26 0.77 2.07
CA GLN A 25 -2.46 -0.63 1.75
C GLN A 25 -2.71 -0.79 0.26
N VAL A 26 -1.89 -1.61 -0.40
CA VAL A 26 -1.98 -1.87 -1.84
C VAL A 26 -2.37 -3.32 -2.07
N LEU A 27 -3.60 -3.55 -2.51
CA LEU A 27 -4.10 -4.88 -2.82
C LEU A 27 -3.72 -5.33 -4.22
N PHE A 28 -3.45 -6.62 -4.39
CA PHE A 28 -3.15 -7.23 -5.68
C PHE A 28 -3.96 -8.51 -5.89
N GLN A 29 -4.74 -8.56 -6.97
CA GLN A 29 -5.39 -9.79 -7.39
C GLN A 29 -4.41 -10.63 -8.22
N GLY A 30 -3.68 -11.51 -7.56
CA GLY A 30 -2.69 -12.39 -8.19
C GLY A 30 -3.28 -13.61 -8.89
N PHE A 31 -4.45 -13.50 -9.52
CA PHE A 31 -5.05 -14.54 -10.35
C PHE A 31 -6.12 -13.97 -11.30
N ASN A 32 -6.48 -14.75 -12.32
CA ASN A 32 -7.62 -14.51 -13.19
C ASN A 32 -8.35 -15.82 -13.50
N TRP A 33 -9.38 -15.76 -14.34
CA TRP A 33 -10.19 -16.93 -14.70
C TRP A 33 -9.39 -18.07 -15.35
N GLU A 34 -8.30 -17.75 -16.04
CA GLU A 34 -7.49 -18.69 -16.83
C GLU A 34 -6.28 -19.21 -16.05
N SER A 35 -6.03 -18.72 -14.83
CA SER A 35 -4.90 -19.12 -13.98
C SER A 35 -4.77 -20.63 -13.78
N TRP A 36 -5.88 -21.36 -13.79
CA TRP A 36 -5.89 -22.83 -13.65
C TRP A 36 -5.27 -23.58 -14.84
N LYS A 37 -5.20 -22.95 -16.02
CA LYS A 37 -4.59 -23.56 -17.22
C LYS A 37 -3.07 -23.42 -17.25
N GLN A 38 -2.48 -22.71 -16.29
CA GLN A 38 -1.04 -22.48 -16.24
C GLN A 38 -0.29 -23.82 -16.20
N SER A 39 0.51 -24.07 -17.23
CA SER A 39 1.36 -25.26 -17.29
C SER A 39 2.33 -25.28 -16.11
N GLY A 40 2.42 -26.42 -15.43
CA GLY A 40 3.19 -26.55 -14.20
C GLY A 40 2.53 -25.94 -12.96
N GLY A 41 1.30 -25.41 -13.05
CA GLY A 41 0.52 -24.89 -11.92
C GLY A 41 0.74 -23.40 -11.63
N TRP A 42 -0.36 -22.71 -11.29
CA TRP A 42 -0.37 -21.26 -11.04
C TRP A 42 0.61 -20.82 -9.96
N TYR A 43 0.65 -21.55 -8.83
CA TYR A 43 1.54 -21.21 -7.72
C TYR A 43 3.02 -21.31 -8.08
N ASN A 44 3.41 -22.30 -8.89
CA ASN A 44 4.81 -22.44 -9.33
C ASN A 44 5.26 -21.26 -10.20
N MET A 45 4.36 -20.72 -11.04
CA MET A 45 4.63 -19.50 -11.79
C MET A 45 4.65 -18.26 -10.88
N MET A 46 3.74 -18.18 -9.90
CA MET A 46 3.69 -17.07 -8.93
C MET A 46 4.92 -16.97 -8.04
N MET A 47 5.60 -18.08 -7.73
CA MET A 47 6.87 -18.06 -6.99
C MET A 47 7.90 -17.14 -7.65
N GLY A 48 7.95 -17.10 -8.99
CA GLY A 48 8.84 -16.21 -9.74
C GLY A 48 8.37 -14.76 -9.87
N LYS A 49 7.28 -14.38 -9.19
CA LYS A 49 6.69 -13.02 -9.24
C LYS A 49 6.63 -12.34 -7.88
N VAL A 50 6.93 -13.07 -6.79
CA VAL A 50 6.83 -12.54 -5.41
C VAL A 50 7.66 -11.27 -5.23
N ASP A 51 8.91 -11.28 -5.70
CA ASP A 51 9.83 -10.15 -5.51
C ASP A 51 9.36 -8.91 -6.27
N ASP A 52 8.88 -9.07 -7.51
CA ASP A 52 8.35 -7.95 -8.32
C ASP A 52 7.08 -7.37 -7.68
N ILE A 53 6.19 -8.23 -7.17
CA ILE A 53 4.95 -7.82 -6.48
C ILE A 53 5.28 -7.05 -5.19
N ALA A 54 6.24 -7.53 -4.40
CA ALA A 54 6.69 -6.85 -3.20
C ALA A 54 7.39 -5.52 -3.52
N ALA A 55 8.24 -5.48 -4.56
CA ALA A 55 8.92 -4.27 -5.01
C ALA A 55 7.95 -3.20 -5.52
N ALA A 56 6.76 -3.60 -6.01
CA ALA A 56 5.68 -2.69 -6.38
C ALA A 56 4.91 -2.10 -5.17
N GLY A 57 5.25 -2.50 -3.94
CA GLY A 57 4.63 -1.98 -2.72
C GLY A 57 3.27 -2.61 -2.38
N VAL A 58 2.96 -3.79 -2.93
CA VAL A 58 1.76 -4.58 -2.57
C VAL A 58 1.85 -5.06 -1.12
N THR A 59 0.75 -4.94 -0.35
CA THR A 59 0.69 -5.20 1.11
C THR A 59 -0.65 -5.78 1.56
#